data_AF-A0A933KW49-F1
#
_entry.id   AF-A0A933KW49-F1
#
_cell.length_a   1.000
_cell.length_b   1.000
_cell.length_c   1.000
_cell.angle_alpha   90.00
_cell.angle_beta   90.00
_cell.angle_gamma   90.00
#
_symmetry.space_group_name_H-M   'P 1'
#
loop_
_entity.id
_entity.type
_entity.pdbx_description
1 polymer ?
#
loop_
_entity_poly.entity_id
_entity_poly.type
_entity_poly.pdbx_seq_one_letter_code
_entity_poly.pdbx_strand_id
1 'polypeptide(L)'
;MSSGTSKSSSRDRYAPPERLVWLLACAAPALVGLFALLLGIGTPAVVEWFWPAPATNIAEAAAVKDSARVRDLDFHGASLNAVLPVRPALLDRAPAEMTPLEAAVRSGDDGVVGVVLELGARPSLDEVRRLLCLATAIDLPRTAALLQRIFSLDAPSCGDPARQ
;
A
#
# COMPACT_ATOMS: atom_id res chain seq x y z
N MET A 1 77.82 48.63 7.94
CA MET A 1 78.02 47.18 8.20
C MET A 1 76.66 46.64 8.61
N SER A 2 76.00 45.88 7.71
CA SER A 2 75.76 44.42 7.84
C SER A 2 74.73 44.09 8.94
N SER A 3 73.63 43.36 8.76
CA SER A 3 73.16 42.38 7.75
C SER A 3 71.63 42.26 7.98
N GLY A 4 70.75 42.07 6.99
CA GLY A 4 70.57 40.83 6.23
C GLY A 4 69.59 39.88 6.91
N THR A 5 68.40 39.66 6.33
CA THR A 5 67.75 38.35 6.08
C THR A 5 66.28 38.54 5.70
N SER A 6 65.99 38.51 4.39
CA SER A 6 64.63 38.35 3.86
C SER A 6 64.45 36.88 3.49
N LYS A 7 63.58 36.18 4.23
CA LYS A 7 63.29 34.75 4.03
C LYS A 7 62.12 34.64 3.05
N SER A 8 62.45 34.50 1.77
CA SER A 8 61.49 34.21 0.70
C SER A 8 60.88 32.82 0.92
N SER A 9 59.61 32.79 1.29
CA SER A 9 58.81 31.56 1.45
C SER A 9 58.18 31.21 0.10
N SER A 10 58.85 30.32 -0.64
CA SER A 10 58.34 29.77 -1.90
C SER A 10 57.20 28.81 -1.59
N ARG A 11 55.96 29.28 -1.72
CA ARG A 11 54.77 28.42 -1.80
C ARG A 11 54.72 27.82 -3.20
N ASP A 12 55.32 26.64 -3.34
CA ASP A 12 55.14 25.81 -4.52
C ASP A 12 53.67 25.38 -4.59
N ARG A 13 52.93 26.05 -5.48
CA ARG A 13 51.57 25.68 -5.85
C ARG A 13 51.66 24.38 -6.63
N TYR A 14 51.34 23.26 -5.98
CA TYR A 14 51.00 22.02 -6.66
C TYR A 14 49.74 22.25 -7.49
N ALA A 15 49.90 22.71 -8.73
CA ALA A 15 48.88 22.63 -9.74
C ALA A 15 48.75 21.15 -10.12
N PRO A 16 47.65 20.46 -9.76
CA PRO A 16 47.46 19.09 -10.21
C PRO A 16 47.42 19.09 -11.74
N PRO A 17 48.06 18.10 -12.41
CA PRO A 17 48.04 18.02 -13.86
C PRO A 17 46.59 17.93 -14.32
N GLU A 18 46.18 18.87 -15.16
CA GLU A 18 44.83 19.02 -15.75
C GLU A 18 44.21 17.71 -16.27
N ARG A 19 45.04 16.77 -16.72
CA ARG A 19 44.63 15.44 -17.18
C ARG A 19 44.04 14.56 -16.07
N LEU A 20 44.49 14.74 -14.83
CA LEU A 20 44.05 13.95 -13.68
C LEU A 20 42.66 14.38 -13.21
N VAL A 21 42.33 15.67 -13.34
CA VAL A 21 41.01 16.22 -13.01
C VAL A 21 39.94 15.68 -13.97
N TRP A 22 40.23 15.62 -15.27
CA TRP A 22 39.30 15.06 -16.26
C TRP A 22 39.07 13.55 -16.07
N LEU A 23 40.12 12.79 -15.73
CA LEU A 23 40.00 11.35 -15.46
C LEU A 23 39.13 11.06 -14.22
N LEU A 24 39.29 11.84 -13.14
CA LEU A 24 38.45 11.73 -11.94
C LEU A 24 37.00 12.13 -12.20
N ALA A 25 36.76 13.16 -13.02
CA ALA A 25 35.41 13.62 -13.36
C ALA A 25 34.62 12.56 -14.16
N CYS A 26 35.29 11.76 -15.01
CA CYS A 26 34.64 10.68 -15.77
C CYS A 26 34.48 9.38 -14.97
N ALA A 27 35.42 9.07 -14.05
CA ALA A 27 35.39 7.81 -13.29
C ALA A 27 34.29 7.78 -12.22
N ALA A 28 33.98 8.93 -11.59
CA ALA A 28 32.99 9.01 -10.53
C ALA A 28 31.57 8.57 -10.95
N PRO A 29 30.98 9.07 -12.06
CA PRO A 29 29.63 8.63 -12.47
C PRO A 29 29.60 7.17 -12.93
N ALA A 30 30.69 6.67 -13.54
CA ALA A 30 30.79 5.26 -13.92
C ALA A 30 30.83 4.33 -12.69
N LEU A 31 31.54 4.72 -11.63
CA LEU A 31 31.55 3.99 -10.36
C LEU A 31 30.20 4.03 -9.66
N VAL A 32 29.49 5.16 -9.67
CA VAL A 32 28.12 5.25 -9.10
C VAL A 32 27.15 4.37 -9.89
N GLY A 33 27.22 4.39 -11.22
CA GLY A 33 26.40 3.52 -12.08
C GLY A 33 26.68 2.03 -11.84
N LEU A 34 27.96 1.65 -11.76
CA LEU A 34 28.38 0.28 -11.45
C LEU A 34 27.94 -0.14 -10.05
N PHE A 35 28.07 0.73 -9.05
CA PHE A 35 27.66 0.45 -7.68
C PHE A 35 26.14 0.30 -7.56
N ALA A 36 25.36 1.14 -8.24
CA ALA A 36 23.91 1.02 -8.30
C ALA A 36 23.47 -0.29 -9.00
N LEU A 37 24.16 -0.66 -10.09
CA LEU A 37 23.95 -1.93 -10.79
C LEU A 37 24.28 -3.14 -9.89
N LEU A 38 25.40 -3.09 -9.15
CA LEU A 38 25.83 -4.17 -8.25
C LEU A 38 24.94 -4.29 -7.01
N LEU A 39 24.40 -3.19 -6.50
CA LEU A 39 23.44 -3.20 -5.40
C LEU A 39 22.03 -3.65 -5.83
N GLY A 40 21.81 -3.92 -7.11
CA GLY A 40 20.49 -4.29 -7.62
C GLY A 40 19.45 -3.19 -7.43
N ILE A 41 19.87 -1.92 -7.32
CA ILE A 41 18.97 -0.77 -7.24
C ILE A 41 18.33 -0.65 -8.63
N GLY A 42 17.18 -1.29 -8.81
CA GLY A 42 16.44 -1.34 -10.06
C GLY A 42 16.09 -2.75 -10.56
N THR A 43 16.57 -3.82 -9.91
CA THR A 43 16.10 -5.19 -10.22
C THR A 43 14.96 -5.56 -9.28
N PRO A 44 13.71 -5.68 -9.75
CA PRO A 44 12.54 -5.96 -8.88
C PRO A 44 12.68 -7.29 -8.12
N ALA A 45 13.41 -8.25 -8.69
CA ALA A 45 13.56 -9.60 -8.14
C ALA A 45 14.28 -9.66 -6.77
N VAL A 46 15.16 -8.70 -6.44
CA VAL A 46 15.91 -8.76 -5.18
C VAL A 46 15.07 -8.21 -4.01
N VAL A 47 14.19 -7.24 -4.28
CA VAL A 47 13.34 -6.61 -3.24
C VAL A 47 12.30 -7.60 -2.69
N GLU A 48 11.72 -8.42 -3.56
CA GLU A 48 10.77 -9.49 -3.14
C GLU A 48 11.42 -10.54 -2.23
N TRP A 49 12.74 -10.74 -2.36
CA TRP A 49 13.44 -11.74 -1.56
C TRP A 49 13.66 -11.31 -0.12
N PHE A 50 13.86 -10.01 0.11
CA PHE A 50 14.07 -9.47 1.44
C PHE A 50 12.76 -9.11 2.16
N TRP A 51 11.69 -8.81 1.41
CA TRP A 51 10.35 -8.57 1.95
C TRP A 51 9.31 -9.32 1.13
N PRO A 52 9.16 -10.65 1.29
CA PRO A 52 8.07 -11.36 0.66
C PRO A 52 6.77 -10.77 1.20
N ALA A 53 6.06 -10.05 0.33
CA ALA A 53 4.73 -9.58 0.66
C ALA A 53 3.90 -10.83 0.94
N PRO A 54 3.35 -11.00 2.16
CA PRO A 54 2.56 -12.18 2.47
C PRO A 54 1.41 -12.25 1.47
N ALA A 55 1.18 -13.44 0.90
CA ALA A 55 0.11 -13.63 -0.07
C ALA A 55 -1.21 -13.12 0.53
N THR A 56 -1.75 -12.06 -0.07
CA THR A 56 -3.03 -11.45 0.31
C THR A 56 -4.11 -11.97 -0.63
N ASN A 57 -5.18 -12.50 -0.05
CA ASN A 57 -6.39 -12.77 -0.81
C ASN A 57 -7.23 -11.49 -0.96
N ILE A 58 -8.26 -11.55 -1.81
CA ILE A 58 -9.04 -10.35 -2.17
C ILE A 58 -9.87 -9.82 -1.00
N ALA A 59 -10.30 -10.67 -0.05
CA ALA A 59 -10.96 -10.21 1.17
C ALA A 59 -9.99 -9.49 2.12
N GLU A 60 -8.76 -9.97 2.26
CA GLU A 60 -7.73 -9.28 3.03
C GLU A 60 -7.34 -7.93 2.41
N ALA A 61 -7.21 -7.87 1.08
CA ALA A 61 -6.95 -6.62 0.37
C ALA A 61 -8.07 -5.60 0.65
N ALA A 62 -9.33 -6.05 0.64
CA ALA A 62 -10.48 -5.23 0.98
C ALA A 62 -10.48 -4.80 2.46
N ALA A 63 -10.09 -5.69 3.38
CA ALA A 63 -9.96 -5.40 4.80
C ALA A 63 -8.92 -4.31 5.10
N VAL A 64 -7.78 -4.31 4.38
CA VAL A 64 -6.71 -3.30 4.55
C VAL A 64 -6.88 -2.06 3.68
N LYS A 65 -8.04 -1.92 3.02
CA LYS A 65 -8.40 -0.75 2.19
C LYS A 65 -7.54 -0.57 0.93
N ASP A 66 -6.96 -1.65 0.42
CA ASP A 66 -6.11 -1.62 -0.77
C ASP A 66 -6.94 -1.87 -2.03
N SER A 67 -7.59 -0.81 -2.52
CA SER A 67 -8.41 -0.88 -3.75
C SER A 67 -7.62 -1.26 -5.00
N ALA A 68 -6.33 -0.90 -5.07
CA ALA A 68 -5.47 -1.27 -6.19
C ALA A 68 -5.23 -2.78 -6.21
N ARG A 69 -4.93 -3.36 -5.04
CA ARG A 69 -4.76 -4.81 -4.90
C ARG A 69 -6.06 -5.58 -5.11
N VAL A 70 -7.21 -5.04 -4.70
CA VAL A 70 -8.52 -5.64 -5.01
C VAL A 70 -8.72 -5.74 -6.53
N ARG A 71 -8.47 -4.66 -7.28
CA ARG A 71 -8.58 -4.65 -8.75
C ARG A 71 -7.59 -5.61 -9.40
N ASP A 72 -6.36 -5.66 -8.92
CA ASP A 72 -5.33 -6.58 -9.42
C ASP A 72 -5.73 -8.05 -9.19
N LEU A 73 -6.23 -8.40 -8.00
CA LEU A 73 -6.66 -9.77 -7.70
C LEU A 73 -7.89 -10.18 -8.51
N ASP A 74 -8.85 -9.28 -8.71
CA ASP A 74 -10.01 -9.50 -9.60
C ASP A 74 -9.57 -9.72 -11.05
N PHE A 75 -8.62 -8.92 -11.55
CA PHE A 75 -8.03 -9.11 -12.88
C PHE A 75 -7.39 -10.50 -13.04
N HIS A 76 -6.83 -11.06 -11.96
CA HIS A 76 -6.28 -12.42 -11.93
C HIS A 76 -7.34 -13.51 -11.63
N GLY A 77 -8.63 -13.17 -11.64
CA GLY A 77 -9.74 -14.12 -11.50
C GLY A 77 -10.12 -14.46 -10.06
N ALA A 78 -9.72 -13.66 -9.07
CA ALA A 78 -10.19 -13.85 -7.70
C ALA A 78 -11.70 -13.63 -7.60
N SER A 79 -12.40 -14.49 -6.85
CA SER A 79 -13.85 -14.37 -6.71
C SER A 79 -14.25 -13.28 -5.71
N LEU A 80 -15.07 -12.33 -6.16
CA LEU A 80 -15.65 -11.26 -5.34
C LEU A 80 -16.76 -11.71 -4.38
N ASN A 81 -17.29 -12.92 -4.58
CA ASN A 81 -18.39 -13.47 -3.77
C ASN A 81 -17.94 -14.69 -2.95
N ALA A 82 -16.67 -15.09 -3.03
CA ALA A 82 -16.14 -16.17 -2.21
C ALA A 82 -15.96 -15.70 -0.77
N VAL A 83 -16.31 -16.58 0.17
CA VAL A 83 -15.95 -16.42 1.57
C VAL A 83 -14.50 -16.84 1.72
N LEU A 84 -13.65 -15.92 2.17
CA LEU A 84 -12.20 -16.10 2.24
C LEU A 84 -11.70 -15.83 3.66
N PRO A 85 -10.61 -16.50 4.07
CA PRO A 85 -10.02 -16.25 5.38
C PRO A 85 -9.41 -14.85 5.45
N VAL A 86 -9.68 -14.12 6.52
CA VAL A 86 -9.06 -12.82 6.82
C VAL A 86 -8.26 -12.95 8.11
N ARG A 87 -6.96 -12.60 8.06
CA ARG A 87 -6.12 -12.64 9.25
C ARG A 87 -6.70 -11.77 10.38
N PRO A 88 -6.80 -12.27 11.62
CA PRO A 88 -7.33 -11.52 12.76
C PRO A 88 -6.58 -10.21 13.05
N ALA A 89 -5.31 -10.12 12.66
CA ALA A 89 -4.50 -8.91 12.83
C ALA A 89 -4.92 -7.75 11.90
N LEU A 90 -5.76 -8.00 10.89
CA LEU A 90 -6.19 -6.99 9.92
C LEU A 90 -7.52 -6.32 10.30
N LEU A 91 -8.37 -7.03 11.05
CA LEU A 91 -9.67 -6.53 11.50
C LEU A 91 -9.93 -6.96 12.94
N ASP A 92 -9.93 -5.99 13.85
CA ASP A 92 -10.22 -6.24 15.26
C ASP A 92 -11.61 -6.87 15.44
N ARG A 93 -11.67 -8.01 16.14
CA ARG A 93 -12.91 -8.71 16.52
C ARG A 93 -13.81 -9.07 15.33
N ALA A 94 -13.23 -9.31 14.16
CA ALA A 94 -13.98 -9.77 12.99
C ALA A 94 -13.99 -11.31 12.86
N PRO A 95 -14.98 -11.88 12.15
CA PRO A 95 -14.96 -13.28 11.75
C PRO A 95 -13.66 -13.63 11.04
N ALA A 96 -13.17 -14.86 11.22
CA ALA A 96 -11.97 -15.33 10.53
C ALA A 96 -12.21 -15.51 9.02
N GLU A 97 -13.46 -15.55 8.57
CA GLU A 97 -13.85 -15.77 7.17
C GLU A 97 -14.97 -14.83 6.78
N MET A 98 -14.85 -14.17 5.63
CA MET A 98 -15.86 -13.23 5.13
C MET A 98 -15.73 -13.00 3.62
N THR A 99 -16.76 -12.45 2.99
CA THR A 99 -16.68 -12.02 1.59
C THR A 99 -15.83 -10.74 1.47
N PRO A 100 -15.25 -10.45 0.29
CA PRO A 100 -14.54 -9.19 0.05
C PRO A 100 -15.40 -7.96 0.34
N LEU A 101 -16.71 -8.04 0.07
CA LEU A 101 -17.63 -6.96 0.39
C LEU A 101 -17.83 -6.81 1.91
N GLU A 102 -18.00 -7.90 2.65
CA GLU A 102 -18.09 -7.84 4.12
C GLU A 102 -16.80 -7.27 4.73
N ALA A 103 -15.63 -7.68 4.22
CA ALA A 103 -14.34 -7.14 4.64
C ALA A 103 -14.22 -5.63 4.39
N ALA A 104 -14.63 -5.16 3.21
CA ALA A 104 -14.65 -3.75 2.87
C ALA A 104 -15.61 -2.95 3.78
N VAL A 105 -16.78 -3.51 4.09
CA VAL A 105 -17.75 -2.85 4.99
C VAL A 105 -17.19 -2.77 6.41
N ARG A 106 -16.58 -3.84 6.92
CA ARG A 106 -15.95 -3.86 8.25
C ARG A 106 -14.77 -2.92 8.39
N SER A 107 -13.98 -2.73 7.32
CA SER A 107 -12.88 -1.77 7.33
C SER A 107 -13.37 -0.31 7.35
N GLY A 108 -14.63 -0.08 6.98
CA GLY A 108 -15.25 1.24 6.95
C GLY A 108 -14.74 2.13 5.82
N ASP A 109 -14.20 1.53 4.76
CA ASP A 109 -13.76 2.25 3.57
C ASP A 109 -14.85 2.18 2.49
N ASP A 110 -15.59 3.27 2.34
CA ASP A 110 -16.65 3.41 1.34
C ASP A 110 -16.12 3.37 -0.10
N GLY A 111 -14.87 3.79 -0.32
CA GLY A 111 -14.17 3.68 -1.60
C GLY A 111 -13.97 2.22 -2.00
N VAL A 112 -13.43 1.40 -1.10
CA VAL A 112 -13.23 -0.03 -1.37
C VAL A 112 -14.56 -0.77 -1.50
N VAL A 113 -15.58 -0.44 -0.70
CA VAL A 113 -16.94 -0.98 -0.88
C VAL A 113 -17.47 -0.66 -2.29
N GLY A 114 -17.32 0.58 -2.75
CA GLY A 114 -17.68 0.98 -4.10
C GLY A 114 -16.93 0.17 -5.16
N VAL A 115 -15.61 0.03 -5.04
CA VAL A 115 -14.78 -0.75 -5.97
C VAL A 115 -15.21 -2.21 -6.04
N VAL A 116 -15.43 -2.86 -4.91
CA VAL A 116 -15.86 -4.28 -4.88
C VAL A 116 -17.21 -4.46 -5.58
N LEU A 117 -18.15 -3.52 -5.40
CA LEU A 117 -19.45 -3.54 -6.08
C LEU A 117 -19.33 -3.23 -7.58
N GLU A 118 -18.50 -2.25 -7.96
CA GLU A 118 -18.17 -1.89 -9.35
C GLU A 118 -17.58 -3.08 -10.12
N LEU A 119 -16.68 -3.83 -9.50
CA LEU A 119 -16.02 -4.99 -10.12
C LEU A 119 -16.97 -6.20 -10.29
N GLY A 120 -18.14 -6.17 -9.68
CA GLY A 120 -19.17 -7.19 -9.92
C GLY A 120 -19.53 -8.05 -8.72
N ALA A 121 -19.21 -7.66 -7.48
CA ALA A 121 -19.80 -8.30 -6.32
C ALA A 121 -21.33 -8.24 -6.40
N ARG A 122 -22.00 -9.35 -6.11
CA ARG A 122 -23.45 -9.52 -6.20
C ARG A 122 -23.96 -10.10 -4.88
N PRO A 123 -23.98 -9.30 -3.81
CA PRO A 123 -24.56 -9.75 -2.55
C PRO A 123 -26.08 -9.96 -2.72
N SER A 124 -26.62 -10.91 -1.97
CA SER A 124 -28.08 -11.06 -1.86
C SER A 124 -28.70 -9.88 -1.09
N LEU A 125 -30.00 -9.61 -1.25
CA LEU A 125 -30.66 -8.53 -0.50
C LEU A 125 -30.56 -8.73 1.03
N ASP A 126 -30.62 -9.97 1.50
CA ASP A 126 -30.50 -10.28 2.92
C ASP A 126 -29.07 -10.06 3.42
N GLU A 127 -28.06 -10.37 2.59
CA GLU A 127 -26.66 -10.03 2.87
C GLU A 127 -26.46 -8.51 2.95
N VAL A 128 -27.00 -7.74 2.01
CA VAL A 128 -26.92 -6.26 2.06
C VAL A 128 -27.57 -5.71 3.33
N ARG A 129 -28.74 -6.22 3.73
CA ARG A 129 -29.39 -5.82 4.99
C ARG A 129 -28.52 -6.13 6.20
N ARG A 130 -27.88 -7.32 6.24
CA ARG A 130 -26.95 -7.69 7.30
C ARG A 130 -25.73 -6.78 7.33
N LEU A 131 -25.14 -6.47 6.18
CA LEU A 131 -24.01 -5.55 6.05
C LEU A 131 -24.36 -4.12 6.46
N LEU A 132 -25.57 -3.69 6.13
CA LEU A 132 -26.08 -2.39 6.53
C LEU A 132 -26.20 -2.29 8.05
N CYS A 133 -26.77 -3.32 8.69
CA CYS A 133 -26.84 -3.36 10.15
C CYS A 133 -25.48 -3.50 10.82
N LEU A 134 -24.56 -4.25 10.21
CA LEU A 134 -23.19 -4.32 10.66
C LEU A 134 -22.56 -2.92 10.64
N ALA A 135 -22.64 -2.19 9.52
CA ALA A 135 -22.11 -0.84 9.40
C ALA A 135 -22.71 0.13 10.43
N THR A 136 -24.01 0.04 10.71
CA THR A 136 -24.64 0.84 11.77
C THR A 136 -24.15 0.44 13.17
N ALA A 137 -23.99 -0.84 13.46
CA ALA A 137 -23.55 -1.34 14.76
C ALA A 137 -22.10 -0.94 15.11
N ILE A 138 -21.23 -0.80 14.10
CA ILE A 138 -19.85 -0.35 14.26
C ILE A 138 -19.63 1.13 13.91
N ASP A 139 -20.72 1.92 13.86
CA ASP A 139 -20.72 3.38 13.65
C ASP A 139 -20.04 3.85 12.35
N LEU A 140 -20.42 3.26 11.22
CA LEU A 140 -19.95 3.61 9.87
C LEU A 140 -21.08 4.22 9.03
N PRO A 141 -21.52 5.46 9.33
CA PRO A 141 -22.69 6.07 8.69
C PRO A 141 -22.51 6.30 7.19
N ARG A 142 -21.28 6.56 6.71
CA ARG A 142 -21.00 6.75 5.28
C ARG A 142 -21.17 5.45 4.49
N THR A 143 -20.59 4.37 4.98
CA THR A 143 -20.74 3.04 4.38
C THR A 143 -22.19 2.58 4.39
N ALA A 144 -22.91 2.83 5.49
CA ALA A 144 -24.34 2.52 5.56
C ALA A 144 -25.16 3.33 4.54
N ALA A 145 -24.92 4.64 4.42
CA ALA A 145 -25.57 5.50 3.44
C ALA A 145 -25.25 5.09 1.99
N LEU A 146 -24.02 4.66 1.73
CA LEU A 146 -23.60 4.15 0.41
C LEU A 146 -24.39 2.89 0.05
N LEU A 147 -24.47 1.92 0.96
CA LEU A 147 -25.24 0.68 0.75
C LEU A 147 -26.73 0.97 0.55
N GLN A 148 -27.33 1.85 1.35
CA GLN A 148 -28.72 2.28 1.17
C GLN A 148 -28.96 2.88 -0.21
N ARG A 149 -28.06 3.78 -0.65
CA ARG A 149 -28.17 4.44 -1.95
C ARG A 149 -28.03 3.44 -3.10
N ILE A 150 -27.02 2.58 -3.07
CA ILE A 150 -26.75 1.64 -4.18
C ILE A 150 -27.89 0.63 -4.33
N PHE A 151 -28.41 0.11 -3.21
CA PHE A 151 -29.43 -0.94 -3.22
C PHE A 151 -30.86 -0.40 -3.05
N SER A 152 -31.05 0.92 -3.01
CA SER A 152 -32.35 1.57 -2.81
C SER A 152 -33.12 1.02 -1.59
N LEU A 153 -32.42 0.87 -0.47
CA LEU A 153 -32.98 0.34 0.77
C LEU A 153 -33.43 1.47 1.70
N ASP A 154 -34.55 1.26 2.40
CA ASP A 154 -34.98 2.11 3.51
C ASP A 154 -34.02 2.00 4.71
N ALA A 155 -34.13 2.95 5.65
CA ALA A 155 -33.39 2.91 6.90
C ALA A 155 -33.68 1.57 7.62
N PRO A 156 -32.64 0.81 7.99
CA PRO A 156 -32.85 -0.53 8.52
C PRO A 156 -33.39 -0.47 9.94
N SER A 157 -34.37 -1.32 10.25
CA SER A 157 -34.68 -1.66 11.63
C SER A 157 -33.66 -2.68 12.14
N CYS A 158 -32.43 -2.25 12.37
CA CYS A 158 -31.44 -3.09 13.02
C CYS A 158 -31.90 -3.29 14.45
N GLY A 159 -32.22 -4.53 14.82
CA GLY A 159 -32.50 -4.86 16.20
C GLY A 159 -31.36 -4.35 17.10
N ASP A 160 -31.72 -3.89 18.29
CA ASP A 160 -30.79 -3.26 19.22
C ASP A 160 -29.53 -4.13 19.42
N PRO A 161 -28.32 -3.67 19.05
CA PRO A 161 -27.10 -4.49 19.10
C PRO A 161 -26.73 -4.89 20.53
N ALA A 162 -27.33 -4.26 21.56
CA ALA A 162 -27.11 -4.58 22.97
C ALA A 162 -27.74 -5.91 23.44
N ARG A 163 -28.46 -6.65 22.59
CA ARG A 163 -29.12 -7.93 22.95
C ARG A 163 -28.58 -9.17 22.23
N GLN A 164 -27.52 -9.07 21.44
CA GLN A 164 -26.89 -10.20 20.72
C GLN A 164 -25.44 -10.39 21.16
#